data_AF-A0A972ZXB2-F1
#
_entry.id   AF-A0A972ZXB2-F1
#
_cell.length_a   1.000
_cell.length_b   1.000
_cell.length_c   1.000
_cell.angle_alpha   90.00
_cell.angle_beta   90.00
_cell.angle_gamma   90.00
#
_symmetry.space_group_name_H-M   'P 1'
#
loop_
_entity.id
_entity.type
_entity.pdbx_description
1 polymer ?
#
loop_
_entity_poly.entity_id
_entity_poly.type
_entity_poly.pdbx_seq_one_letter_code
_entity_poly.pdbx_strand_id
1 'polypeptide(L)'
;MNGFKICAVICLVALVVGIAGATMADPMLTGFFEILDQPTGWPFVVTLDLMVGFLFLSFMIYFVEGDVAKTLYWAVPLFILGNVVSAVYLIVNLNKIRGRLSGAAE
;
A
#
# COMPACT_ATOMS: atom_id res chain seq x y z
N MET A 1 11.13 10.35 -16.54
CA MET A 1 10.10 9.75 -15.66
C MET A 1 8.76 10.36 -16.04
N ASN A 2 7.73 9.59 -16.34
CA ASN A 2 6.42 10.13 -16.72
C ASN A 2 5.71 10.77 -15.50
N GLY A 3 4.78 11.70 -15.75
CA GLY A 3 4.14 12.50 -14.68
C GLY A 3 3.54 11.66 -13.55
N PHE A 4 2.92 10.51 -13.89
CA PHE A 4 2.40 9.56 -12.90
C PHE A 4 3.48 9.06 -11.92
N LYS A 5 4.65 8.64 -12.43
CA LYS A 5 5.74 8.14 -11.57
C LYS A 5 6.30 9.25 -10.69
N ILE A 6 6.35 10.49 -11.19
CA ILE A 6 6.77 11.64 -10.36
C ILE A 6 5.81 11.81 -9.20
N CYS A 7 4.50 11.84 -9.44
CA CYS A 7 3.51 11.93 -8.38
C CYS A 7 3.60 10.76 -7.39
N ALA A 8 3.73 9.53 -7.88
CA ALA A 8 3.86 8.35 -7.04
C ALA A 8 5.11 8.41 -6.14
N VAL A 9 6.25 8.88 -6.67
CA VAL A 9 7.48 9.08 -5.90
C VAL A 9 7.31 10.18 -4.85
N ILE A 10 6.66 11.29 -5.18
CA ILE A 10 6.40 12.37 -4.21
C ILE A 10 5.52 11.85 -3.06
N CYS A 11 4.44 11.13 -3.37
CA CYS A 11 3.58 10.52 -2.35
C CYS A 11 4.35 9.51 -1.49
N LEU A 12 5.20 8.68 -2.11
CA LEU A 12 6.05 7.72 -1.41
C LEU A 12 7.01 8.43 -0.44
N VAL A 13 7.71 9.47 -0.90
CA VAL A 13 8.65 10.22 -0.07
C VAL A 13 7.92 10.90 1.09
N ALA A 14 6.79 11.55 0.82
CA ALA A 14 5.99 12.19 1.87
C ALA A 14 5.54 11.17 2.93
N LEU A 15 5.10 9.98 2.50
CA LEU A 15 4.70 8.91 3.41
C LEU A 15 5.88 8.40 4.25
N VAL A 16 7.03 8.15 3.63
CA VAL A 16 8.24 7.68 4.36
C VAL A 16 8.70 8.71 5.39
N VAL A 17 8.67 10.01 5.04
CA VAL A 17 8.99 11.10 5.98
C VAL A 17 7.98 11.14 7.13
N GLY A 18 6.68 10.99 6.85
CA GLY A 18 5.64 10.93 7.86
C GLY A 18 5.81 9.74 8.82
N ILE A 19 6.10 8.55 8.28
CA ILE A 19 6.38 7.35 9.07
C ILE A 19 7.62 7.57 9.94
N ALA A 20 8.71 8.08 9.38
CA ALA A 20 9.93 8.36 10.14
C ALA A 20 9.66 9.34 11.30
N GLY A 21 8.91 10.41 11.05
CA GLY A 21 8.51 11.36 12.08
C GLY A 21 7.66 10.72 13.18
N ALA A 22 6.68 9.89 12.80
CA ALA A 22 5.84 9.16 13.76
C ALA A 22 6.64 8.15 14.59
N THR A 23 7.52 7.36 13.97
CA THR A 23 8.39 6.40 14.66
C THR A 23 9.37 7.08 15.61
N MET A 24 9.85 8.29 15.28
CA MET A 24 10.69 9.07 16.19
C MET A 24 9.91 9.61 17.40
N ALA A 25 8.63 9.95 17.21
CA ALA A 25 7.77 10.47 18.27
C ALA A 25 7.20 9.37 19.18
N ASP A 26 6.89 8.20 18.61
CA ASP A 26 6.37 7.01 19.31
C ASP A 26 7.05 5.74 18.79
N PRO A 27 8.28 5.42 19.27
CA PRO A 27 9.04 4.27 18.79
C PRO A 27 8.43 2.91 19.14
N MET A 28 7.59 2.86 20.18
CA MET A 28 6.98 1.64 20.67
C MET A 28 5.60 1.38 20.04
N LEU A 29 5.16 2.25 19.11
CA LEU A 29 3.85 2.18 18.46
C LEU A 29 2.69 2.18 19.49
N THR A 30 2.89 2.80 20.65
CA THR A 30 1.91 2.79 21.74
C THR A 30 0.58 3.38 21.29
N GLY A 31 0.60 4.51 20.58
CA GLY A 31 -0.61 5.13 20.05
C GLY A 31 -1.33 4.26 19.00
N PHE A 32 -0.59 3.44 18.25
CA PHE A 32 -1.19 2.50 17.31
C PHE A 32 -1.92 1.36 18.02
N PHE A 33 -1.32 0.77 19.05
CA PHE A 33 -1.97 -0.31 19.82
C PHE A 33 -3.20 0.20 20.59
N GLU A 34 -3.14 1.42 21.15
CA GLU A 34 -4.31 2.03 21.81
C GLU A 34 -5.50 2.22 20.85
N ILE A 35 -5.24 2.54 19.57
CA ILE A 35 -6.28 2.62 18.54
C ILE A 35 -6.93 1.25 18.30
N LEU A 36 -6.12 0.18 18.28
CA LEU A 36 -6.62 -1.19 18.11
C LEU A 36 -7.47 -1.66 19.31
N ASP A 37 -7.15 -1.18 20.51
CA ASP A 37 -7.90 -1.48 21.74
C ASP A 37 -9.20 -0.66 21.88
N GLN A 38 -9.42 0.34 21.01
CA GLN A 38 -10.61 1.20 21.00
C GLN A 38 -11.48 0.97 19.75
N PRO A 39 -12.24 -0.14 19.68
CA PRO A 39 -12.93 -0.59 18.47
C PRO A 39 -14.10 0.30 18.00
N THR A 40 -14.44 1.36 18.72
CA THR A 40 -15.57 2.26 18.43
C THR A 40 -15.16 3.68 18.06
N GLY A 41 -13.86 3.99 18.02
CA GLY A 41 -13.35 5.30 17.64
C GLY A 41 -13.16 5.48 16.14
N TRP A 42 -13.20 6.74 15.68
CA TRP A 42 -12.82 7.09 14.30
C TRP A 42 -11.43 6.56 13.89
N PRO A 43 -10.39 6.58 14.75
CA PRO A 43 -9.08 6.00 14.40
C PRO A 43 -9.15 4.51 14.03
N PHE A 44 -10.02 3.74 14.70
CA PHE A 44 -10.24 2.34 14.38
C PHE A 44 -10.93 2.17 13.01
N VAL A 45 -11.96 2.98 12.73
CA VAL A 45 -12.63 2.98 11.42
C VAL A 45 -11.65 3.32 10.28
N VAL A 46 -10.76 4.30 10.47
CA VAL A 46 -9.71 4.64 9.50
C VAL A 46 -8.72 3.48 9.32
N THR A 47 -8.40 2.77 10.39
CA THR A 47 -7.54 1.57 10.32
C THR A 47 -8.23 0.45 9.54
N LEU A 48 -9.52 0.23 9.75
CA LEU A 48 -10.29 -0.74 8.98
C LEU A 48 -10.35 -0.36 7.50
N ASP A 49 -10.62 0.91 7.17
CA ASP A 49 -10.61 1.42 5.80
C ASP A 49 -9.26 1.12 5.11
N LEU A 50 -8.15 1.35 5.82
CA LEU A 50 -6.81 1.02 5.33
C LEU A 50 -6.64 -0.48 5.06
N MET A 51 -7.06 -1.35 5.99
CA MET A 51 -6.95 -2.81 5.84
C MET A 51 -7.80 -3.32 4.66
N VAL A 52 -9.01 -2.79 4.49
CA VAL A 52 -9.88 -3.11 3.35
C VAL A 52 -9.23 -2.61 2.05
N GLY A 53 -8.63 -1.43 2.06
CA GLY A 53 -7.84 -0.92 0.94
C GLY A 53 -6.70 -1.84 0.53
N PHE A 54 -5.98 -2.43 1.50
CA PHE A 54 -4.92 -3.41 1.21
C PHE A 54 -5.45 -4.72 0.61
N LEU A 55 -6.64 -5.16 1.02
CA LEU A 55 -7.31 -6.30 0.39
C LEU A 55 -7.65 -6.00 -1.07
N PHE A 56 -8.25 -4.85 -1.36
CA PHE A 56 -8.55 -4.45 -2.74
C PHE A 56 -7.30 -4.34 -3.61
N LEU A 57 -6.22 -3.77 -3.07
CA LEU A 57 -4.96 -3.70 -3.81
C LEU A 57 -4.36 -5.10 -4.02
N SER A 58 -4.47 -6.00 -3.05
CA SER A 58 -4.03 -7.41 -3.20
C SER A 58 -4.79 -8.12 -4.31
N PHE A 59 -6.11 -7.90 -4.43
CA PHE A 59 -6.89 -8.39 -5.56
C PHE A 59 -6.45 -7.78 -6.89
N MET A 60 -6.14 -6.48 -6.91
CA MET A 60 -5.63 -5.82 -8.12
C MET A 60 -4.26 -6.38 -8.53
N ILE A 61 -3.37 -6.64 -7.57
CA ILE A 61 -2.08 -7.29 -7.81
C ILE A 61 -2.32 -8.68 -8.39
N TYR A 62 -3.23 -9.48 -7.82
CA TYR A 62 -3.58 -10.78 -8.37
C TYR A 62 -4.08 -10.71 -9.81
N PHE A 63 -4.95 -9.75 -10.10
CA PHE A 63 -5.44 -9.51 -11.45
C PHE A 63 -4.31 -9.16 -12.43
N VAL A 64 -3.33 -8.36 -12.01
CA VAL A 64 -2.20 -7.95 -12.86
C VAL A 64 -1.19 -9.08 -13.02
N GLU A 65 -0.84 -9.76 -11.93
CA GLU A 65 0.16 -10.82 -11.89
C GLU A 65 -0.33 -12.12 -12.52
N GLY A 66 -1.60 -12.48 -12.33
CA GLY A 66 -2.20 -13.74 -12.77
C GLY A 66 -1.65 -14.98 -12.06
N ASP A 67 -0.85 -14.79 -11.01
CA ASP A 67 -0.17 -15.86 -10.27
C ASP A 67 -0.23 -15.58 -8.76
N VAL A 68 -0.64 -16.60 -8.00
CA VAL A 68 -0.80 -16.51 -6.54
C VAL A 68 0.53 -16.28 -5.85
N ALA A 69 1.61 -16.93 -6.30
CA ALA A 69 2.91 -16.79 -5.65
C ALA A 69 3.46 -15.37 -5.77
N LYS A 70 3.42 -14.80 -6.99
CA LYS A 70 3.79 -13.39 -7.22
C LYS A 70 2.87 -12.41 -6.49
N THR A 71 1.60 -12.75 -6.34
CA THR A 71 0.66 -11.93 -5.57
C THR A 71 1.06 -11.88 -4.10
N LEU A 72 1.32 -13.04 -3.48
CA LEU A 72 1.72 -13.13 -2.08
C LEU A 72 3.04 -12.40 -1.82
N TYR A 73 3.98 -12.43 -2.77
CA TYR A 73 5.23 -11.67 -2.69
C TYR A 73 5.01 -10.16 -2.48
N TRP A 74 3.94 -9.60 -3.04
CA TRP A 74 3.59 -8.18 -2.87
C TRP A 74 2.56 -7.94 -1.77
N ALA A 75 1.58 -8.83 -1.62
CA ALA A 75 0.52 -8.70 -0.63
C ALA A 75 1.04 -8.84 0.80
N VAL A 76 1.96 -9.78 1.07
CA VAL A 76 2.49 -9.96 2.44
C VAL A 76 3.21 -8.71 2.94
N PRO A 77 4.17 -8.13 2.20
CA PRO A 77 4.78 -6.86 2.60
C PRO A 77 3.78 -5.70 2.67
N LEU A 78 2.74 -5.70 1.86
CA LEU A 78 1.70 -4.65 1.87
C LEU A 78 0.99 -4.57 3.22
N PHE A 79 0.69 -5.69 3.88
CA PHE A 79 0.05 -5.66 5.21
C PHE A 79 1.00 -5.21 6.34
N ILE A 80 2.32 -5.19 6.09
CA ILE A 80 3.32 -4.80 7.09
C ILE A 80 3.78 -3.36 6.88
N LEU A 81 4.11 -3.00 5.64
CA LEU A 81 4.70 -1.72 5.25
C LEU A 81 3.67 -0.75 4.63
N GLY A 82 2.45 -1.23 4.38
CA GLY A 82 1.34 -0.44 3.88
C GLY A 82 1.61 0.21 2.53
N ASN A 83 1.19 1.46 2.42
CA ASN A 83 1.19 2.22 1.17
C ASN A 83 2.59 2.46 0.56
N VAL A 84 3.67 2.22 1.32
CA VAL A 84 5.03 2.18 0.77
C VAL A 84 5.13 1.10 -0.30
N VAL A 85 4.63 -0.09 -0.02
CA VAL A 85 4.65 -1.23 -0.96
C VAL A 85 3.71 -0.97 -2.12
N SER A 86 2.52 -0.39 -1.86
CA SER A 86 1.59 0.03 -2.91
C SER A 86 2.26 0.96 -3.92
N ALA A 87 2.94 2.00 -3.45
CA ALA A 87 3.61 2.97 -4.32
C ALA A 87 4.76 2.32 -5.10
N VAL A 88 5.59 1.51 -4.46
CA VAL A 88 6.67 0.77 -5.13
C VAL A 88 6.11 -0.16 -6.21
N TYR A 89 5.05 -0.91 -5.90
CA TYR A 89 4.39 -1.79 -6.86
C TYR A 89 3.91 -1.03 -8.09
N LEU A 90 3.21 0.09 -7.89
CA LEU A 90 2.71 0.93 -8.98
C LEU A 90 3.83 1.50 -9.85
N ILE A 91 4.95 1.92 -9.25
CA ILE A 91 6.10 2.50 -9.99
C ILE A 91 6.81 1.43 -10.84
N VAL A 92 7.05 0.26 -10.25
CA VAL A 92 7.79 -0.85 -10.88
C VAL A 92 6.94 -1.54 -11.95
N ASN A 93 5.66 -1.79 -11.67
CA ASN A 93 4.79 -2.59 -12.53
C ASN A 93 3.89 -1.75 -13.45
N LEU A 94 4.10 -0.43 -13.54
CA LEU A 94 3.24 0.47 -14.32
C LEU A 94 2.99 0.02 -15.77
N ASN A 95 4.02 -0.47 -16.45
CA ASN A 95 3.91 -0.94 -17.83
C ASN A 95 3.04 -2.21 -17.93
N LYS A 96 3.17 -3.11 -16.95
CA LYS A 96 2.39 -4.35 -16.87
C LYS A 96 0.92 -4.06 -16.57
N ILE A 97 0.67 -3.14 -15.63
CA ILE A 97 -0.67 -2.63 -15.32
C ILE A 97 -1.30 -2.04 -16.58
N ARG A 98 -0.58 -1.18 -17.31
CA ARG A 98 -1.06 -0.58 -18.56
C ARG A 98 -1.38 -1.65 -19.61
N GLY A 99 -0.52 -2.66 -19.78
CA GLY A 99 -0.73 -3.74 -20.75
C GLY A 99 -1.99 -4.56 -20.46
N ARG A 100 -2.26 -4.86 -19.18
CA ARG A 100 -3.50 -5.53 -18.74
C ARG A 100 -4.74 -4.69 -18.97
N LEU A 101 -4.67 -3.39 -18.69
CA LEU A 101 -5.80 -2.47 -18.88
C LEU A 101 -6.13 -2.19 -20.35
N SER A 102 -5.13 -2.21 -21.24
CA SER A 102 -5.35 -1.98 -22.67
C SER A 102 -5.82 -3.23 -23.42
N GLY A 103 -6.11 -4.34 -22.73
CA GLY A 103 -6.49 -5.60 -23.37
C GLY A 103 -5.37 -6.25 -24.20
N ALA A 104 -4.12 -5.78 -24.09
CA ALA A 104 -2.97 -6.35 -24.81
C ALA A 104 -2.45 -7.65 -24.19
N ALA A 105 -3.33 -8.34 -23.46
CA ALA A 105 -3.08 -9.61 -22.81
C ALA A 105 -4.22 -10.58 -23.13
N GLU A 106 -4.65 -10.59 -24.39
CA GLU A 106 -5.19 -11.72 -25.14
C GLU A 106 -4.67 -11.64 -26.59
#